data_AF-A0A935B4V4-F1
#
_entry.id   AF-A0A935B4V4-F1
#
_cell.length_a   1.000
_cell.length_b   1.000
_cell.length_c   1.000
_cell.angle_alpha   90.00
_cell.angle_beta   90.00
_cell.angle_gamma   90.00
#
_symmetry.space_group_name_H-M   'P 1'
#
loop_
_entity.id
_entity.type
_entity.pdbx_description
1 polymer ?
#
loop_
_entity_poly.entity_id
_entity_poly.type
_entity_poly.pdbx_seq_one_letter_code
_entity_poly.pdbx_strand_id
1 'polypeptide(L)' 'MQGMGEDCPFEFNFDEKSFKVGDTVSYRVTGSLSDWPFVGTLIEVHDDHVIISADPNDPASRMRGTRESRPVVEESEIG' A
#
# COMPACT_ATOMS: atom_id res chain seq x y z
N MET A 1 13.52 -4.95 -20.26
CA MET A 1 12.20 -4.65 -19.67
C MET A 1 11.96 -5.70 -18.59
N GLN A 2 12.47 -5.51 -17.38
CA GLN A 2 12.34 -6.51 -16.31
C GLN A 2 10.89 -6.49 -15.81
N GLY A 3 10.25 -7.66 -15.90
CA GLY A 3 8.83 -7.87 -15.70
C GLY A 3 8.35 -7.44 -14.32
N MET A 4 7.47 -6.45 -14.32
CA MET A 4 6.40 -6.37 -13.33
C MET A 4 5.52 -7.61 -13.53
N GLY A 5 5.57 -8.55 -12.59
CA GLY A 5 4.60 -9.63 -12.43
C GLY A 5 4.86 -10.86 -13.30
N GLU A 6 5.41 -11.91 -12.70
CA GLU A 6 5.17 -13.27 -13.21
C GLU A 6 5.03 -14.34 -12.11
N ASP A 7 5.35 -14.05 -10.83
CA ASP A 7 4.99 -14.94 -9.71
C ASP A 7 4.91 -14.17 -8.38
N CYS A 8 4.24 -13.00 -8.36
CA CYS A 8 3.77 -12.48 -7.07
C CYS A 8 2.53 -13.31 -6.73
N PRO A 9 2.59 -14.24 -5.75
CA PRO A 9 1.45 -15.09 -5.40
C PRO A 9 0.30 -14.29 -4.76
N PHE A 10 0.49 -12.98 -4.58
CA PHE A 10 -0.44 -12.06 -3.98
C PHE A 10 -1.33 -11.44 -5.05
N GLU A 11 -2.64 -11.60 -4.88
CA GLU A 11 -3.62 -10.83 -5.61
C GLU A 11 -3.73 -9.44 -4.96
N PHE A 12 -3.42 -8.39 -5.72
CA PHE A 12 -3.50 -7.03 -5.23
C PHE A 12 -4.81 -6.37 -5.67
N ASN A 13 -5.47 -5.68 -4.75
CA ASN A 13 -6.57 -4.80 -5.09
C ASN A 13 -6.01 -3.48 -5.67
N PHE A 14 -6.37 -3.17 -6.91
CA PHE A 14 -6.02 -1.93 -7.61
C PHE A 14 -7.23 -1.01 -7.85
N ASP A 15 -8.41 -1.37 -7.36
CA ASP A 15 -9.64 -0.59 -7.50
C ASP A 15 -9.96 0.17 -6.19
N GLU A 16 -9.61 1.45 -6.15
CA GLU A 16 -9.73 2.33 -4.98
C GLU A 16 -11.15 2.45 -4.40
N LYS A 17 -12.16 2.18 -5.22
CA LYS A 17 -13.58 2.25 -4.86
C LYS A 17 -14.05 0.98 -4.15
N SER A 18 -13.40 -0.16 -4.42
CA SER A 18 -13.66 -1.44 -3.78
C SER A 18 -12.81 -1.71 -2.54
N PHE A 19 -11.86 -0.82 -2.22
CA PHE A 19 -10.98 -0.96 -1.07
C PHE A 19 -11.75 -1.22 0.22
N LYS A 20 -11.33 -2.27 0.94
CA LYS A 20 -11.82 -2.63 2.27
C LYS A 20 -10.66 -3.05 3.17
N VAL A 21 -10.89 -3.00 4.47
CA VAL A 21 -9.95 -3.52 5.47
C VAL A 21 -9.65 -4.99 5.18
N GLY A 22 -8.37 -5.35 5.19
CA GLY A 22 -7.85 -6.67 4.86
C GLY A 22 -7.42 -6.85 3.40
N ASP A 23 -7.71 -5.90 2.50
CA ASP A 23 -7.19 -5.97 1.13
C ASP A 23 -5.66 -5.85 1.12
N THR A 24 -5.02 -6.72 0.34
CA THR A 24 -3.61 -6.56 0.00
C THR A 24 -3.49 -5.59 -1.17
N VAL A 25 -2.67 -4.55 -1.02
CA VAL A 25 -2.44 -3.54 -2.05
C VAL A 25 -0.95 -3.41 -2.33
N SER A 26 -0.63 -2.97 -3.55
CA SER A 26 0.71 -2.47 -3.83
C SER A 26 0.72 -0.95 -3.68
N TYR A 27 1.64 -0.44 -2.86
CA TYR A 27 1.79 0.99 -2.60
C TYR A 27 3.18 1.48 -2.99
N ARG A 28 3.32 2.79 -3.13
CA ARG A 28 4.58 3.49 -3.38
C ARG A 28 4.91 4.39 -2.21
N VAL A 29 6.19 4.72 -2.09
CA VAL A 29 6.69 5.64 -1.07
C VAL A 29 7.36 6.78 -1.79
N THR A 30 7.11 8.03 -1.39
CA THR A 30 7.80 9.18 -1.97
C THR A 30 9.28 9.22 -1.57
N GLY A 31 10.04 10.20 -2.06
CA GLY A 31 11.43 10.39 -1.67
C GLY A 31 12.37 9.33 -2.25
N SER A 32 13.27 8.81 -1.41
CA SER A 32 14.37 7.92 -1.80
C SER A 32 13.89 6.54 -2.26
N LEU A 33 12.65 6.19 -1.93
CA LEU A 33 12.03 4.90 -2.22
C LEU A 33 11.04 4.94 -3.41
N SER A 34 10.96 6.06 -4.12
CA SER A 34 9.98 6.30 -5.21
C SER A 34 10.04 5.32 -6.36
N ASP A 35 11.20 4.71 -6.61
CA ASP A 35 11.40 3.71 -7.67
C ASP A 35 10.97 2.29 -7.28
N TRP A 36 10.65 2.04 -6.00
CA TRP A 36 10.35 0.71 -5.48
C TRP A 36 8.86 0.54 -5.15
N PRO A 37 8.20 -0.51 -5.67
CA PRO A 37 6.87 -0.90 -5.23
C PRO A 37 6.95 -1.71 -3.93
N PHE A 38 6.01 -1.47 -3.03
CA PHE A 38 5.85 -2.21 -1.78
C PHE A 38 4.50 -2.92 -1.73
N VAL A 39 4.36 -3.85 -0.79
CA VAL A 39 3.12 -4.60 -0.52
C VAL A 39 2.71 -4.33 0.92
N GLY A 40 1.43 -4.05 1.13
CA GLY A 40 0.87 -3.82 2.45
C GLY A 40 -0.59 -4.22 2.52
N THR A 41 -1.12 -4.27 3.74
CA THR A 41 -2.54 -4.57 4.00
C THR A 41 -3.27 -3.31 4.42
N LEU A 42 -4.45 -3.06 3.86
CA LEU A 42 -5.32 -1.98 4.32
C LEU A 42 -5.87 -2.31 5.71
N ILE A 43 -5.53 -1.51 6.71
CA ILE A 43 -6.06 -1.66 8.07
C ILE A 43 -7.19 -0.67 8.35
N GLU A 44 -7.24 0.45 7.61
CA GLU A 44 -8.34 1.41 7.62
C GLU A 44 -8.57 1.98 6.21
N VAL A 45 -9.82 2.24 5.85
CA VAL A 45 -10.21 2.85 4.57
C VAL A 45 -11.12 4.04 4.84
N HIS A 46 -10.68 5.22 4.42
CA HIS A 46 -11.39 6.49 4.58
C HIS A 46 -11.81 7.04 3.22
N ASP A 47 -12.55 8.15 3.20
CA ASP A 47 -13.06 8.73 1.95
C ASP A 47 -11.92 9.22 1.03
N ASP A 48 -10.91 9.90 1.60
CA ASP A 48 -9.79 10.53 0.90
C ASP A 48 -8.45 9.78 1.01
N HIS A 49 -8.32 8.86 1.95
CA HIS A 49 -7.05 8.19 2.26
C HIS A 49 -7.25 6.77 2.79
N VAL A 50 -6.16 6.02 2.89
CA VAL A 50 -6.11 4.69 3.49
C VAL A 50 -5.01 4.64 4.54
N ILE A 51 -5.14 3.70 5.49
CA ILE A 51 -4.06 3.35 6.40
C ILE A 51 -3.56 1.97 6.03
N ILE A 52 -2.27 1.88 5.74
CA ILE A 52 -1.58 0.68 5.29
C ILE A 52 -0.66 0.19 6.42
N SER A 53 -0.64 -1.13 6.60
CA SER A 53 0.33 -1.80 7.45
C SER A 53 1.31 -2.61 6.60
N ALA A 54 2.60 -2.45 6.86
CA ALA A 54 3.65 -3.26 6.23
C ALA A 54 3.77 -4.65 6.89
N ASP A 55 3.40 -4.75 8.18
CA ASP A 55 3.24 -6.02 8.89
C ASP A 55 1.90 -6.03 9.64
N PRO A 56 0.90 -6.82 9.20
CA PRO A 56 -0.43 -6.80 9.79
C PRO A 56 -0.48 -7.34 11.24
N ASN A 57 0.61 -7.92 11.76
CA ASN A 57 0.71 -8.36 13.15
C ASN A 57 1.33 -7.29 14.04
N ASP A 58 1.98 -6.27 13.47
CA ASP A 58 2.56 -5.15 14.19
C ASP A 58 1.56 -3.98 14.26
N PRO A 59 0.97 -3.72 15.44
CA PRO A 59 0.01 -2.63 15.61
C PRO A 59 0.64 -1.24 15.50
N ALA A 60 1.97 -1.13 15.52
CA ALA A 60 2.69 0.12 15.30
C ALA A 60 2.86 0.44 13.80
N SER A 61 2.84 -0.56 12.92
CA SER A 61 2.94 -0.38 11.47
C SER A 61 1.64 0.19 10.90
N ARG A 62 1.54 1.53 10.89
CA ARG A 62 0.38 2.28 10.38
C ARG A 62 0.88 3.48 9.60
N MET A 63 0.75 3.43 8.28
CA MET A 63 1.21 4.46 7.36
C MET A 63 0.02 5.04 6.61
N ARG A 64 -0.11 6.36 6.57
CA ARG A 64 -1.13 7.02 5.76
C ARG A 64 -0.73 7.00 4.28
N GLY A 65 -1.64 6.53 3.44
CA GLY A 65 -1.49 6.55 1.98
C GLY A 65 -2.67 7.24 1.29
N THR A 66 -2.45 7.72 0.07
CA THR A 66 -3.54 8.23 -0.79
C THR A 66 -4.52 7.13 -1.18
N ARG A 67 -5.79 7.50 -1.41
CA ARG A 67 -6.81 6.58 -1.93
C ARG A 67 -6.84 6.61 -3.46
N GLU A 68 -5.87 5.95 -4.06
CA GLU A 68 -5.79 5.75 -5.51
C GLU A 68 -5.43 4.29 -5.82
N SER A 69 -5.52 3.89 -7.09
CA SER A 69 -5.23 2.52 -7.56
C SER A 69 -3.93 1.92 -6.99
N ARG A 70 -2.89 2.73 -6.80
CA ARG A 70 -1.69 2.37 -6.04
C ARG A 70 -1.44 3.46 -4.99
N PRO A 71 -1.81 3.24 -3.72
CA PRO A 71 -1.62 4.23 -2.67
C PRO A 71 -0.20 4.77 -2.64
N VAL A 72 -0.07 6.07 -2.42
CA VAL A 72 1.21 6.75 -2.22
C VAL A 72 1.32 7.14 -0.77
N VAL A 73 2.37 6.65 -0.11
CA VAL A 73 2.73 6.92 1.28
C VAL A 73 3.89 7.93 1.26
N GLU A 74 3.86 8.92 2.14
CA GLU A 74 5.00 9.83 2.27
C GLU A 74 6.16 9.13 2.98
N GLU A 75 7.41 9.38 2.57
CA GLU A 75 8.59 8.77 3.21
C GLU A 75 8.62 9.00 4.74
N SER A 76 8.12 10.15 5.20
CA SER A 76 8.01 10.49 6.63
C SER A 76 7.04 9.62 7.43
N GLU A 77 6.13 8.89 6.78
CA GLU A 77 5.23 7.93 7.42
C GLU A 77 5.94 6.59 7.70
N ILE A 78 7.10 6.36 7.11
CA ILE A 78 7.86 5.11 7.25
C ILE A 78 9.05 5.37 8.17
N GLY A 79 8.89 5.04 9.46
CA GLY A 79 9.88 5.29 10.51
C GLY A 79 9.84 4.29 11.66
#